data_AF-A0A969UH10-F1
#
_entry.id   AF-A0A969UH10-F1
#
_cell.length_a   1.000
_cell.length_b   1.000
_cell.length_c   1.000
_cell.angle_alpha   90.00
_cell.angle_beta   90.00
_cell.angle_gamma   90.00
#
_symmetry.space_group_name_H-M   'P 1'
#
loop_
_entity.id
_entity.type
_entity.pdbx_description
1 polymer ?
#
loop_
_entity_poly.entity_id
_entity_poly.type
_entity_poly.pdbx_seq_one_letter_code
_entity_poly.pdbx_strand_id
1 'polypeptide(L)'
;MEITAISPILERLFNHEDIQHDVEEAWQIRNSQIHLLVILSEDHGWLRLLSPIATADEAQSLLSQLLEDNFDTTQEVRYALNQNVLWGVFHHRLESLTIEDLENAIASLISLTEKGLSQPFNQVIERQIMQIVQAAKAQGQSLESTYQTIDRFYQEGVMGGVDQDPAQREQFLAAWKAQLQRLWSEV
;
A
#
# COMPACT_ATOMS: atom_id res chain seq x y z
N MET A 1 -16.44 -11.43 -19.92
CA MET A 1 -16.87 -10.04 -20.19
C MET A 1 -16.62 -9.66 -21.64
N GLU A 2 -17.62 -9.06 -22.29
CA GLU A 2 -17.46 -8.41 -23.60
C GLU A 2 -16.72 -7.07 -23.46
N ILE A 3 -15.80 -6.76 -24.37
CA ILE A 3 -14.99 -5.51 -24.31
C ILE A 3 -15.88 -4.26 -24.31
N THR A 4 -16.96 -4.29 -25.10
CA THR A 4 -17.93 -3.19 -25.22
C THR A 4 -18.67 -2.88 -23.92
N ALA A 5 -18.65 -3.80 -22.94
CA ALA A 5 -19.23 -3.58 -21.62
C ALA A 5 -18.31 -2.80 -20.67
N ILE A 6 -17.02 -2.66 -20.97
CA ILE A 6 -16.05 -2.00 -20.07
C ILE A 6 -16.35 -0.50 -19.94
N SER A 7 -16.47 0.24 -21.06
CA SER A 7 -16.71 1.69 -21.01
C SER A 7 -17.97 2.07 -20.21
N PRO A 8 -19.15 1.43 -20.43
CA PRO A 8 -20.34 1.71 -19.63
C PRO A 8 -20.16 1.43 -18.12
N ILE A 9 -19.33 0.44 -17.75
CA ILE A 9 -19.03 0.17 -16.34
C ILE A 9 -18.16 1.30 -15.77
N LEU A 10 -17.13 1.72 -16.50
CA LEU A 10 -16.25 2.82 -16.07
C LEU A 10 -17.01 4.14 -15.94
N GLU A 11 -17.89 4.47 -16.88
CA GLU A 11 -18.75 5.67 -16.85
C GLU A 11 -19.77 5.67 -15.70
N ARG A 12 -20.11 4.51 -15.16
CA ARG A 12 -20.94 4.40 -13.95
C ARG A 12 -20.13 4.65 -12.67
N LEU A 13 -18.84 4.33 -12.68
CA LEU A 13 -17.96 4.45 -11.52
C LEU A 13 -17.27 5.81 -11.42
N PHE A 14 -17.02 6.46 -12.56
CA PHE A 14 -16.24 7.69 -12.65
C PHE A 14 -16.97 8.76 -13.47
N ASN A 15 -16.64 10.03 -13.23
CA ASN A 15 -17.16 11.10 -14.06
C ASN A 15 -16.58 11.00 -15.46
N HIS A 16 -17.39 11.27 -16.49
CA HIS A 16 -16.95 11.20 -17.88
C HIS A 16 -15.72 12.09 -18.17
N GLU A 17 -15.56 13.22 -17.47
CA GLU A 17 -14.39 14.11 -17.63
C GLU A 17 -13.07 13.52 -17.12
N ASP A 18 -13.15 12.54 -16.21
CA ASP A 18 -11.99 11.86 -15.63
C ASP A 18 -11.51 10.70 -16.52
N ILE A 19 -12.32 10.28 -17.49
CA ILE A 19 -12.08 9.11 -18.34
C ILE A 19 -11.52 9.56 -19.69
N GLN A 20 -10.34 9.06 -20.03
CA GLN A 20 -9.69 9.19 -21.32
C GLN A 20 -9.61 7.81 -21.98
N HIS A 21 -9.99 7.74 -23.26
CA HIS A 21 -9.93 6.54 -24.08
C HIS A 21 -9.20 6.91 -25.37
N ASP A 22 -7.87 6.98 -25.28
CA ASP A 22 -7.02 7.49 -26.36
C ASP A 22 -6.68 6.42 -27.42
N VAL A 23 -6.88 5.15 -27.08
CA VAL A 23 -6.60 3.97 -27.93
C VAL A 23 -7.67 2.89 -27.69
N GLU A 24 -7.98 2.08 -28.70
CA GLU A 24 -9.04 1.07 -28.62
C GLU A 24 -8.85 0.11 -27.43
N GLU A 25 -7.60 -0.16 -27.04
CA GLU A 25 -7.22 -1.17 -26.07
C GLU A 25 -6.94 -0.64 -24.66
N ALA A 26 -7.02 0.68 -24.41
CA ALA A 26 -6.72 1.21 -23.08
C ALA A 26 -7.52 2.45 -22.65
N TRP A 27 -7.99 2.41 -21.40
CA TRP A 27 -8.61 3.54 -20.72
C TRP A 27 -7.68 4.09 -19.65
N GLN A 28 -7.70 5.40 -19.49
CA GLN A 28 -7.03 6.10 -18.41
C GLN A 28 -8.06 6.89 -17.61
N ILE A 29 -8.10 6.66 -16.30
CA ILE A 29 -8.92 7.43 -15.36
C ILE A 29 -7.97 8.24 -14.50
N ARG A 30 -8.23 9.54 -14.37
CA ARG A 30 -7.43 10.41 -13.50
C ARG A 30 -8.33 11.38 -12.76
N ASN A 31 -8.42 11.21 -11.44
CA ASN A 31 -9.09 12.13 -10.54
C ASN A 31 -8.36 12.19 -9.18
N SER A 32 -8.99 12.82 -8.18
CA SER A 32 -8.42 12.94 -6.84
C SER A 32 -8.35 11.61 -6.06
N GLN A 33 -9.08 10.58 -6.49
CA GLN A 33 -9.13 9.28 -5.81
C GLN A 33 -8.10 8.31 -6.38
N ILE A 34 -7.91 8.30 -7.71
CA ILE A 34 -7.03 7.32 -8.35
C ILE A 34 -6.48 7.81 -9.70
N HIS A 35 -5.26 7.36 -10.04
CA HIS A 35 -4.76 7.33 -11.41
C HIS A 35 -4.76 5.87 -11.89
N LEU A 36 -5.82 5.48 -12.59
CA LEU A 36 -6.05 4.10 -13.02
C LEU A 36 -5.79 3.96 -14.53
N LEU A 37 -5.03 2.94 -14.92
CA LEU A 37 -4.90 2.49 -16.30
C LEU A 37 -5.60 1.15 -16.44
N VAL A 38 -6.49 1.03 -17.43
CA VAL A 38 -7.15 -0.20 -17.82
C VAL A 38 -6.58 -0.60 -19.17
N ILE A 39 -5.91 -1.73 -19.27
CA ILE A 39 -5.18 -2.16 -20.46
C ILE A 39 -5.67 -3.54 -20.87
N LEU A 40 -6.05 -3.69 -22.15
CA LEU A 40 -6.29 -4.97 -22.77
C LEU A 40 -5.00 -5.53 -23.39
N SER A 41 -4.91 -6.85 -23.42
CA SER A 41 -3.88 -7.52 -24.20
C SER A 41 -4.12 -7.36 -25.69
N GLU A 42 -3.06 -7.45 -26.50
CA GLU A 42 -3.15 -7.36 -27.97
C GLU A 42 -4.10 -8.41 -28.58
N ASP A 43 -4.22 -9.58 -27.94
CA ASP A 43 -5.13 -10.66 -28.35
C ASP A 43 -6.53 -10.56 -27.72
N HIS A 44 -6.78 -9.51 -26.93
CA HIS A 44 -7.99 -9.31 -26.12
C HIS A 44 -8.36 -10.49 -25.20
N GLY A 45 -7.39 -11.30 -24.81
CA GLY A 45 -7.59 -12.43 -23.89
C GLY A 45 -7.60 -12.05 -22.40
N TRP A 46 -6.98 -10.93 -22.02
CA TRP A 46 -6.93 -10.47 -20.64
C TRP A 46 -7.03 -8.95 -20.50
N LEU A 47 -7.42 -8.54 -19.30
CA LEU A 47 -7.50 -7.15 -18.84
C LEU A 47 -6.57 -6.96 -17.65
N ARG A 48 -5.88 -5.83 -17.61
CA ARG A 48 -5.02 -5.42 -16.51
C ARG A 48 -5.40 -4.02 -16.04
N LEU A 49 -5.59 -3.89 -14.75
CA LEU A 49 -5.74 -2.61 -14.07
C LEU A 49 -4.41 -2.27 -13.39
N LEU A 50 -3.95 -1.02 -13.52
CA LEU A 50 -2.72 -0.52 -12.94
C LEU A 50 -2.95 0.83 -12.27
N SER A 51 -2.48 1.00 -11.05
CA SER A 51 -2.42 2.29 -10.36
C SER A 51 -1.02 2.50 -9.77
N PRO A 52 -0.32 3.61 -10.05
CA PRO A 52 0.97 3.89 -9.44
C PRO A 52 0.77 4.24 -7.96
N ILE A 53 1.63 3.70 -7.09
CA ILE A 53 1.54 3.88 -5.63
C ILE A 53 2.73 4.70 -5.11
N ALA A 54 3.95 4.30 -5.45
CA ALA A 54 5.18 4.93 -4.98
C ALA A 54 6.33 4.64 -5.95
N THR A 55 7.48 5.29 -5.75
CA THR A 55 8.72 4.87 -6.42
C THR A 55 9.24 3.56 -5.85
N ALA A 56 10.04 2.83 -6.63
CA ALA A 56 10.68 1.61 -6.14
C ALA A 56 11.62 1.89 -4.95
N ASP A 57 12.28 3.06 -4.95
CA ASP A 57 13.19 3.47 -3.87
C ASP A 57 12.45 3.67 -2.54
N GLU A 58 11.28 4.32 -2.56
CA GLU A 58 10.43 4.49 -1.37
C GLU A 58 9.90 3.15 -0.84
N ALA A 59 9.61 2.21 -1.73
CA ALA A 59 9.08 0.88 -1.38
C ALA A 59 10.17 -0.12 -0.95
N GLN A 60 11.45 0.18 -1.20
CA GLN A 60 12.55 -0.79 -1.13
C GLN A 60 12.69 -1.46 0.25
N SER A 61 12.52 -0.71 1.33
CA SER A 61 12.60 -1.23 2.71
C SER A 61 11.38 -2.05 3.11
N LEU A 62 10.28 -1.96 2.35
CA LEU A 62 8.99 -2.57 2.63
C LEU A 62 8.69 -3.77 1.74
N LEU A 63 9.54 -4.12 0.77
CA LEU A 63 9.26 -5.17 -0.22
C LEU A 63 8.86 -6.50 0.41
N SER A 64 9.53 -6.94 1.48
CA SER A 64 9.14 -8.17 2.17
C SER A 64 7.73 -8.08 2.75
N GLN A 65 7.38 -6.95 3.38
CA GLN A 65 6.03 -6.74 3.91
C GLN A 65 5.00 -6.66 2.78
N LEU A 66 5.30 -5.98 1.67
CA LEU A 66 4.41 -5.89 0.52
C LEU A 66 4.13 -7.28 -0.09
N LEU A 67 5.12 -8.18 -0.07
CA LEU A 67 4.93 -9.58 -0.49
C LEU A 67 4.11 -10.40 0.52
N GLU A 68 4.27 -10.16 1.81
CA GLU A 68 3.39 -10.74 2.85
C GLU A 68 1.95 -10.24 2.67
N ASP A 69 1.76 -8.93 2.44
CA ASP A 69 0.44 -8.34 2.22
C ASP A 69 -0.21 -8.91 0.95
N ASN A 70 0.57 -9.15 -0.10
CA ASN A 70 0.11 -9.82 -1.32
C ASN A 70 -0.41 -11.25 -1.09
N PHE A 71 0.04 -11.89 -0.02
CA PHE A 71 -0.36 -13.24 0.33
C PHE A 71 -1.68 -13.25 1.11
N ASP A 72 -1.83 -12.38 2.12
CA ASP A 72 -2.95 -12.43 3.06
C ASP A 72 -3.98 -11.31 2.89
N THR A 73 -3.56 -10.10 2.52
CA THR A 73 -4.37 -8.87 2.76
C THR A 73 -4.88 -8.20 1.49
N THR A 74 -4.13 -8.24 0.38
CA THR A 74 -4.50 -7.50 -0.83
C THR A 74 -5.60 -8.19 -1.67
N GLN A 75 -5.96 -9.43 -1.33
CA GLN A 75 -7.05 -10.19 -1.97
C GLN A 75 -6.86 -10.31 -3.51
N GLU A 76 -7.76 -9.72 -4.31
CA GLU A 76 -7.74 -9.79 -5.76
C GLU A 76 -6.68 -8.88 -6.42
N VAL A 77 -6.25 -7.82 -5.73
CA VAL A 77 -5.21 -6.91 -6.20
C VAL A 77 -3.85 -7.29 -5.62
N ARG A 78 -2.76 -6.83 -6.24
CA ARG A 78 -1.39 -7.09 -5.77
C ARG A 78 -0.48 -5.90 -5.99
N TYR A 79 0.49 -5.73 -5.10
CA TYR A 79 1.67 -4.92 -5.33
C TYR A 79 2.59 -5.57 -6.37
N ALA A 80 3.08 -4.79 -7.33
CA ALA A 80 4.09 -5.22 -8.30
C ALA A 80 5.09 -4.10 -8.58
N LEU A 81 6.36 -4.45 -8.81
CA LEU A 81 7.38 -3.51 -9.23
C LEU A 81 7.60 -3.60 -10.74
N ASN A 82 7.55 -2.46 -11.42
CA ASN A 82 7.94 -2.35 -12.81
C ASN A 82 8.37 -0.92 -13.14
N GLN A 83 9.41 -0.75 -13.96
CA GLN A 83 9.90 0.55 -14.43
C GLN A 83 10.15 1.57 -13.30
N ASN A 84 10.77 1.12 -12.20
CA ASN A 84 11.06 1.95 -11.02
C ASN A 84 9.82 2.50 -10.28
N VAL A 85 8.65 1.91 -10.50
CA VAL A 85 7.39 2.28 -9.84
C VAL A 85 6.80 1.04 -9.17
N LEU A 86 6.31 1.24 -7.94
CA LEU A 86 5.42 0.31 -7.26
C LEU A 86 3.99 0.54 -7.76
N TRP A 87 3.40 -0.52 -8.30
CA TRP A 87 2.05 -0.54 -8.86
C TRP A 87 1.12 -1.35 -7.97
N GLY A 88 -0.12 -0.90 -7.84
CA GLY A 88 -1.26 -1.75 -7.55
C GLY A 88 -1.76 -2.36 -8.86
N VAL A 89 -1.91 -3.68 -8.90
CA VAL A 89 -2.23 -4.43 -10.12
C VAL A 89 -3.38 -5.39 -9.88
N PHE A 90 -4.35 -5.39 -10.79
CA PHE A 90 -5.29 -6.48 -10.99
C PHE A 90 -5.10 -7.04 -12.39
N HIS A 91 -5.06 -8.36 -12.54
CA HIS A 91 -4.85 -9.01 -13.84
C HIS A 91 -5.79 -10.21 -13.94
N HIS A 92 -6.63 -10.21 -14.98
CA HIS A 92 -7.69 -11.21 -15.11
C HIS A 92 -7.98 -11.55 -16.57
N ARG A 93 -8.37 -12.79 -16.84
CA ARG A 93 -8.85 -13.20 -18.18
C ARG A 93 -10.20 -12.55 -18.45
N LEU A 94 -10.39 -12.01 -19.65
CA LEU A 94 -11.67 -11.41 -20.00
C LEU A 94 -12.79 -12.44 -20.02
N GLU A 95 -12.53 -13.67 -20.47
CA GLU A 95 -13.51 -14.75 -20.58
C GLU A 95 -14.30 -14.97 -19.28
N SER A 96 -13.61 -15.04 -18.14
CA SER A 96 -14.22 -15.29 -16.84
C SER A 96 -14.49 -14.03 -16.02
N LEU A 97 -14.13 -12.84 -16.50
CA LEU A 97 -14.35 -11.59 -15.78
C LEU A 97 -15.85 -11.27 -15.73
N THR A 98 -16.39 -11.06 -14.53
CA THR A 98 -17.74 -10.54 -14.32
C THR A 98 -17.73 -9.03 -14.06
N ILE A 99 -18.91 -8.40 -14.12
CA ILE A 99 -19.05 -6.97 -13.80
C ILE A 99 -18.65 -6.71 -12.34
N GLU A 100 -19.11 -7.58 -11.43
CA GLU A 100 -18.81 -7.49 -10.00
C GLU A 100 -17.30 -7.62 -9.72
N ASP A 101 -16.60 -8.54 -10.41
CA ASP A 101 -15.14 -8.67 -10.27
C ASP A 101 -14.41 -7.37 -10.66
N LEU A 102 -14.84 -6.73 -11.76
CA LEU A 102 -14.24 -5.49 -12.22
C LEU A 102 -14.48 -4.34 -11.24
N GLU A 103 -15.72 -4.21 -10.73
CA GLU A 103 -16.06 -3.19 -9.74
C GLU A 103 -15.29 -3.38 -8.42
N ASN A 104 -15.23 -4.62 -7.92
CA ASN A 104 -14.50 -4.95 -6.70
C ASN A 104 -13.01 -4.69 -6.87
N ALA A 105 -12.42 -5.12 -7.99
CA ALA A 105 -11.01 -4.86 -8.28
C ALA A 105 -10.68 -3.36 -8.32
N ILE A 106 -11.55 -2.53 -8.89
CA ILE A 106 -11.37 -1.07 -8.91
C ILE A 106 -11.47 -0.50 -7.50
N ALA A 107 -12.47 -0.90 -6.71
CA ALA A 107 -12.62 -0.46 -5.32
C ALA A 107 -11.40 -0.87 -4.45
N SER A 108 -10.92 -2.09 -4.62
CA SER A 108 -9.73 -2.60 -3.95
C SER A 108 -8.47 -1.86 -4.37
N LEU A 109 -8.31 -1.50 -5.66
CA LEU A 109 -7.20 -0.66 -6.11
C LEU A 109 -7.25 0.76 -5.54
N ILE A 110 -8.43 1.36 -5.44
CA ILE A 110 -8.60 2.68 -4.80
C ILE A 110 -8.17 2.58 -3.34
N SER A 111 -8.65 1.59 -2.58
CA SER A 111 -8.27 1.41 -1.19
C SER A 111 -6.77 1.13 -1.02
N LEU A 112 -6.18 0.32 -1.90
CA LEU A 112 -4.75 0.02 -1.89
C LEU A 112 -3.91 1.28 -2.17
N THR A 113 -4.34 2.10 -3.14
CA THR A 113 -3.65 3.35 -3.51
C THR A 113 -3.78 4.40 -2.40
N GLU A 114 -4.95 4.53 -1.79
CA GLU A 114 -5.20 5.45 -0.67
C GLU A 114 -4.34 5.11 0.55
N LYS A 115 -4.20 3.82 0.89
CA LYS A 115 -3.30 3.37 1.96
C LYS A 115 -1.83 3.55 1.61
N GLY A 116 -1.48 3.42 0.33
CA GLY A 116 -0.11 3.54 -0.17
C GLY A 116 0.87 2.64 0.59
N LEU A 117 1.95 3.25 1.09
CA LEU A 117 2.96 2.57 1.91
C LEU A 117 2.69 2.65 3.43
N SER A 118 1.65 3.35 3.87
CA SER A 118 1.42 3.60 5.29
C SER A 118 1.11 2.32 6.07
N GLN A 119 0.29 1.43 5.51
CA GLN A 119 -0.04 0.14 6.13
C GLN A 119 1.19 -0.77 6.25
N PRO A 120 1.93 -1.10 5.17
CA PRO A 120 3.11 -1.96 5.26
C PRO A 120 4.17 -1.36 6.19
N PHE A 121 4.33 -0.04 6.16
CA PHE A 121 5.20 0.66 7.09
C PHE A 121 4.79 0.43 8.55
N ASN A 122 3.51 0.62 8.89
CA ASN A 122 3.01 0.43 10.26
C ASN A 122 3.19 -1.01 10.76
N GLN A 123 2.99 -2.01 9.91
CA GLN A 123 3.21 -3.43 10.27
C GLN A 123 4.69 -3.71 10.57
N VAL A 124 5.61 -3.18 9.77
CA VAL A 124 7.06 -3.32 10.02
C VAL A 124 7.44 -2.66 11.35
N ILE A 125 6.93 -1.46 11.60
CA ILE A 125 7.15 -0.73 12.85
C ILE A 125 6.62 -1.50 14.06
N GLU A 126 5.41 -2.05 13.98
CA GLU A 126 4.81 -2.83 15.06
C GLU A 126 5.64 -4.09 15.36
N ARG A 127 6.11 -4.82 14.33
CA ARG A 127 6.99 -5.98 14.50
C ARG A 127 8.30 -5.61 15.20
N GLN A 128 8.90 -4.48 14.84
CA GLN A 128 10.12 -3.99 15.50
C GLN A 128 9.86 -3.63 16.97
N ILE A 129 8.75 -2.94 17.28
CA ILE A 129 8.40 -2.60 18.67
C ILE A 129 8.23 -3.86 19.50
N MET A 130 7.52 -4.86 18.98
CA MET A 130 7.36 -6.15 19.68
C MET A 130 8.70 -6.80 20.00
N GLN A 131 9.64 -6.81 19.05
CA GLN A 131 10.99 -7.36 19.27
C GLN A 131 11.76 -6.58 20.35
N ILE A 132 11.67 -5.24 20.33
CA ILE A 132 12.31 -4.38 21.34
C ILE A 132 11.72 -4.67 22.73
N VAL A 133 10.39 -4.76 22.85
CA VAL A 133 9.71 -5.06 24.11
C VAL A 133 10.13 -6.43 24.64
N GLN A 134 10.16 -7.46 23.79
CA GLN A 134 10.58 -8.81 24.18
C GLN A 134 12.04 -8.84 24.66
N ALA A 135 12.94 -8.19 23.94
CA ALA A 135 14.35 -8.12 24.30
C ALA A 135 14.57 -7.34 25.61
N ALA A 136 13.85 -6.23 25.80
CA ALA A 136 13.92 -5.43 27.02
C ALA A 136 13.43 -6.23 28.25
N LYS A 137 12.29 -6.92 28.14
CA LYS A 137 11.77 -7.77 29.22
C LYS A 137 12.71 -8.92 29.57
N ALA A 138 13.31 -9.57 28.56
CA ALA A 138 14.31 -10.62 28.79
C ALA A 138 15.56 -10.11 29.54
N GLN A 139 15.90 -8.84 29.38
CA GLN A 139 17.00 -8.18 30.08
C GLN A 139 16.60 -7.55 31.42
N GLY A 140 15.33 -7.70 31.84
CA GLY A 140 14.81 -7.08 33.07
C GLY A 140 14.73 -5.54 33.01
N GLN A 141 14.71 -4.97 31.81
CA GLN A 141 14.58 -3.53 31.62
C GLN A 141 13.17 -3.05 31.95
N SER A 142 13.06 -1.81 32.42
CA SER A 142 11.77 -1.15 32.64
C SER A 142 11.26 -0.50 31.35
N LEU A 143 9.95 -0.32 31.28
CA LEU A 143 9.27 0.46 30.24
C LEU A 143 9.95 1.82 29.97
N GLU A 144 10.31 2.52 31.04
CA GLU A 144 10.97 3.84 30.98
C GLU A 144 12.36 3.77 30.32
N SER A 145 13.16 2.75 30.67
CA SER A 145 14.48 2.55 30.06
C SER A 145 14.39 2.15 28.58
N THR A 146 13.34 1.42 28.19
CA THR A 146 13.09 1.07 26.80
C THR A 146 12.68 2.30 25.98
N TYR A 147 11.89 3.22 26.54
CA TYR A 147 11.57 4.49 25.88
C TYR A 147 12.83 5.32 25.59
N GLN A 148 13.74 5.43 26.56
CA GLN A 148 14.99 6.17 26.38
C GLN A 148 15.86 5.57 25.28
N THR A 149 15.85 4.23 25.16
CA THR A 149 16.59 3.52 24.11
C THR A 149 16.02 3.81 22.72
N ILE A 150 14.70 3.84 22.58
CA ILE A 150 14.02 4.16 21.31
C ILE A 150 14.20 5.63 20.93
N ASP A 151 14.06 6.55 21.88
CA ASP A 151 14.31 7.98 21.63
C ASP A 151 15.74 8.18 21.09
N ARG A 152 16.71 7.41 21.61
CA ARG A 152 18.09 7.40 21.09
C ARG A 152 18.20 6.79 19.69
N PHE A 153 17.60 5.63 19.42
CA PHE A 153 17.62 5.03 18.08
C PHE A 153 16.99 5.91 17.01
N TYR A 154 15.96 6.67 17.39
CA TYR A 154 15.38 7.68 16.52
C TYR A 154 16.37 8.83 16.26
N GLN A 155 17.04 9.35 17.30
CA GLN A 155 18.07 10.38 17.16
C GLN A 155 19.25 9.92 16.28
N GLU A 156 19.61 8.65 16.36
CA GLU A 156 20.68 8.03 15.57
C GLU A 156 20.24 7.66 14.14
N GLY A 157 18.96 7.83 13.81
CA GLY A 157 18.45 7.59 12.46
C GLY A 157 18.17 6.15 12.10
N VAL A 158 18.33 5.24 13.06
CA VAL A 158 18.19 3.80 12.90
C VAL A 158 16.75 3.39 12.57
N MET A 159 15.78 4.25 12.90
CA MET A 159 14.34 4.01 12.74
C MET A 159 13.72 4.65 11.48
N GLY A 160 14.55 5.10 10.53
CA GLY A 160 14.07 5.61 9.23
C GLY A 160 13.51 7.03 9.24
N GLY A 161 13.86 7.85 10.24
CA GLY A 161 13.32 9.20 10.44
C GLY A 161 14.30 10.37 10.26
N VAL A 162 15.49 10.14 9.66
CA VAL A 162 16.58 11.15 9.65
C VAL A 162 16.23 12.42 8.88
N ASP A 163 15.28 12.37 7.94
CA ASP A 163 14.91 13.49 7.08
C ASP A 163 13.49 14.06 7.33
N GLN A 164 12.93 13.88 8.53
CA GLN A 164 11.58 14.39 8.86
C GLN A 164 11.62 15.78 9.52
N ASP A 165 10.64 16.63 9.17
CA ASP A 165 10.34 17.91 9.83
C ASP A 165 10.20 17.69 11.36
N PRO A 166 10.74 18.58 12.22
CA PRO A 166 10.55 18.54 13.67
C PRO A 166 9.12 18.23 14.14
N ALA A 167 8.09 18.75 13.47
CA ALA A 167 6.69 18.48 13.82
C ALA A 167 6.26 17.04 13.52
N GLN A 168 6.69 16.49 12.38
CA GLN A 168 6.41 15.10 11.99
C GLN A 168 7.13 14.13 12.92
N ARG A 169 8.36 14.47 13.32
CA ARG A 169 9.15 13.74 14.30
C ARG A 169 8.45 13.59 15.65
N GLU A 170 7.89 14.68 16.19
CA GLU A 170 7.19 14.61 17.48
C GLU A 170 5.94 13.73 17.41
N GLN A 171 5.17 13.85 16.32
CA GLN A 171 3.97 13.05 16.11
C GLN A 171 4.33 11.57 15.94
N PHE A 172 5.41 11.27 15.22
CA PHE A 172 5.92 9.92 15.03
C PHE A 172 6.38 9.28 16.35
N LEU A 173 7.17 10.00 17.14
CA LEU A 173 7.63 9.55 18.46
C LEU A 173 6.45 9.35 19.42
N ALA A 174 5.44 10.21 19.39
CA ALA A 174 4.23 10.05 20.19
C ALA A 174 3.47 8.77 19.83
N ALA A 175 3.29 8.49 18.53
CA ALA A 175 2.66 7.27 18.06
C ALA A 175 3.43 6.02 18.48
N TRP A 176 4.76 6.05 18.36
CA TRP A 176 5.65 4.99 18.83
C TRP A 176 5.53 4.74 20.34
N LYS A 177 5.51 5.80 21.13
CA LYS A 177 5.38 5.69 22.60
C LYS A 177 4.03 5.07 22.97
N ALA A 178 2.95 5.49 22.34
CA ALA A 178 1.62 4.91 22.55
C ALA A 178 1.57 3.41 22.18
N GLN A 179 2.15 3.06 21.02
CA GLN A 179 2.21 1.67 20.55
C GLN A 179 3.02 0.78 21.51
N LEU A 180 4.16 1.28 21.98
CA LEU A 180 4.98 0.54 22.95
C LEU A 180 4.28 0.37 24.29
N GLN A 181 3.60 1.41 24.80
CA GLN A 181 2.83 1.31 26.05
C GLN A 181 1.77 0.21 25.97
N ARG A 182 1.06 0.15 24.83
CA ARG A 182 0.07 -0.89 24.53
C ARG A 182 0.72 -2.26 24.55
N LEU A 183 1.75 -2.47 23.72
CA LEU A 183 2.42 -3.76 23.57
C LEU A 183 3.14 -4.23 24.84
N TRP A 184 3.62 -3.33 25.69
CA TRP A 184 4.23 -3.68 26.97
C TRP A 184 3.25 -4.36 27.92
N SER A 185 1.95 -4.07 27.79
CA SER A 185 0.90 -4.69 28.60
C SER A 185 0.41 -6.01 28.02
N GLU A 186 0.54 -6.20 26.71
CA GLU A 186 0.02 -7.36 25.97
C GLU A 186 1.00 -8.54 25.89
N VAL A 187 2.30 -8.24 25.71
CA VAL A 187 3.40 -9.22 25.60
C VAL A 187 3.93 -9.60 26.97
#